data_AF-A0A7X1LEH9-F1
#
_entry.id   AF-A0A7X1LEH9-F1
#
_cell.length_a   1.000
_cell.length_b   1.000
_cell.length_c   1.000
_cell.angle_alpha   90.00
_cell.angle_beta   90.00
_cell.angle_gamma   90.00
#
_symmetry.space_group_name_H-M   'P 1'
#
loop_
_entity.id
_entity.type
_entity.pdbx_description
1 polymer ?
#
loop_
_entity_poly.entity_id
_entity_poly.type
_entity_poly.pdbx_seq_one_letter_code
_entity_poly.pdbx_strand_id
1 'polypeptide(L)'
;MTQAATGVAPEGDPPARGAVIAVVGPSGVGKDSLMDFARKRFSGLTDIHFVRRMITRPKDSIGEDHEPVTAETFETLARSGAFAVHWKAHGLGYGIPASVHDDLAAGHIVIVNGSRSALDAFRTAFPRLLVINVTAHPEVLAKRLSARGRETAADIEARLARATDPLPEDMHVVTIDNSGDLAVAGRRLVDIVEGLRSEV
;
A
#
# COMPACT_ATOMS: atom_id res chain seq x y z
N MET A 1 -45.24 -39.15 1.68
CA MET A 1 -43.88 -39.27 1.10
C MET A 1 -43.54 -37.91 0.51
N THR A 2 -42.84 -37.06 1.27
CA THR A 2 -42.44 -35.71 0.85
C THR A 2 -40.94 -35.75 0.59
N GLN A 3 -40.54 -35.55 -0.66
CA GLN A 3 -39.12 -35.41 -1.02
C GLN A 3 -38.61 -34.07 -0.51
N ALA A 4 -37.54 -34.12 0.28
CA ALA A 4 -36.75 -32.95 0.64
C ALA A 4 -35.80 -32.63 -0.51
N ALA A 5 -35.92 -31.42 -1.07
CA ALA A 5 -34.94 -30.87 -1.99
C ALA A 5 -33.68 -30.46 -1.19
N THR A 6 -32.59 -31.17 -1.41
CA THR A 6 -31.25 -30.78 -0.97
C THR A 6 -30.77 -29.62 -1.83
N GLY A 7 -30.95 -28.39 -1.34
CA GLY A 7 -30.26 -27.22 -1.85
C GLY A 7 -28.78 -27.32 -1.50
N VAL A 8 -27.94 -27.51 -2.50
CA VAL A 8 -26.48 -27.38 -2.39
C VAL A 8 -26.18 -25.90 -2.13
N ALA A 9 -25.53 -25.61 -1.01
CA ALA A 9 -25.00 -24.28 -0.71
C ALA A 9 -24.00 -23.88 -1.81
N PRO A 10 -23.92 -22.61 -2.23
CA PRO A 10 -22.95 -22.19 -3.23
C PRO A 10 -21.54 -22.49 -2.72
N GLU A 11 -20.81 -23.33 -3.45
CA GLU A 11 -19.37 -23.53 -3.27
C GLU A 11 -18.69 -22.16 -3.24
N GLY A 12 -17.88 -21.94 -2.21
CA GLY A 12 -17.20 -20.68 -1.98
C GLY A 12 -16.38 -20.23 -3.19
N ASP A 13 -16.28 -18.91 -3.35
CA ASP A 13 -15.48 -18.28 -4.40
C ASP A 13 -14.13 -19.00 -4.57
N PRO A 14 -13.67 -19.23 -5.81
CA PRO A 14 -12.33 -19.73 -6.04
C PRO A 14 -11.33 -18.81 -5.32
N PRO A 15 -10.26 -19.33 -4.73
CA PRO A 15 -9.30 -18.52 -4.00
C PRO A 15 -8.82 -17.38 -4.90
N ALA A 16 -8.85 -16.15 -4.37
CA ALA A 16 -8.42 -14.96 -5.10
C ALA A 16 -7.06 -15.24 -5.77
N ARG A 17 -7.03 -15.17 -7.10
CA ARG A 17 -5.84 -15.52 -7.87
C ARG A 17 -4.77 -14.44 -7.76
N GLY A 18 -5.17 -13.17 -7.67
CA GLY A 18 -4.24 -12.06 -7.48
C GLY A 18 -3.82 -11.86 -6.02
N ALA A 19 -2.84 -10.98 -5.83
CA ALA A 19 -2.31 -10.65 -4.52
C ALA A 19 -2.08 -9.14 -4.36
N VAL A 20 -2.26 -8.63 -3.14
CA VAL A 20 -1.96 -7.25 -2.79
C VAL A 20 -0.61 -7.18 -2.10
N ILE A 21 0.22 -6.21 -2.51
CA ILE A 21 1.45 -5.83 -1.82
C ILE A 21 1.24 -4.44 -1.20
N ALA A 22 1.13 -4.38 0.13
CA ALA A 22 1.08 -3.14 0.88
C ALA A 22 2.48 -2.68 1.27
N VAL A 23 2.99 -1.62 0.61
CA VAL A 23 4.27 -1.00 0.95
C VAL A 23 4.05 0.01 2.07
N VAL A 24 4.55 -0.29 3.26
CA VAL A 24 4.43 0.54 4.47
C VAL A 24 5.81 0.97 4.96
N GLY A 25 5.85 1.94 5.86
CA GLY A 25 7.09 2.47 6.42
C GLY A 25 6.96 3.94 6.78
N PRO A 26 7.90 4.49 7.57
CA PRO A 26 7.81 5.86 8.05
C PRO A 26 7.81 6.89 6.93
N SER A 27 7.37 8.10 7.25
CA SER A 27 7.50 9.23 6.32
C SER A 27 8.98 9.48 6.03
N GLY A 28 9.32 9.78 4.76
CA GLY A 28 10.71 10.04 4.35
C GLY A 28 11.57 8.79 4.09
N VAL A 29 11.04 7.58 4.32
CA VAL A 29 11.79 6.32 4.10
C VAL A 29 12.05 6.00 2.63
N GLY A 30 11.35 6.66 1.70
CA GLY A 30 11.56 6.49 0.25
C GLY A 30 10.64 5.48 -0.43
N LYS A 31 9.45 5.20 0.12
CA LYS A 31 8.44 4.31 -0.49
C LYS A 31 8.15 4.67 -1.95
N ASP A 32 7.83 5.93 -2.22
CA ASP A 32 7.50 6.40 -3.57
C ASP A 32 8.67 6.17 -4.54
N SER A 33 9.90 6.49 -4.12
CA SER A 33 11.10 6.27 -4.94
C SER A 33 11.36 4.79 -5.23
N LEU A 34 11.10 3.90 -4.28
CA LEU A 34 11.21 2.45 -4.49
C LEU A 34 10.11 1.93 -5.40
N MET A 35 8.88 2.38 -5.20
CA MET A 35 7.75 2.03 -6.06
C MET A 35 7.97 2.52 -7.49
N ASP A 36 8.51 3.72 -7.69
CA ASP A 36 8.86 4.25 -9.01
C ASP A 36 10.00 3.46 -9.67
N PHE A 37 10.99 3.02 -8.89
CA PHE A 37 12.04 2.13 -9.37
C PHE A 37 11.44 0.83 -9.90
N ALA A 38 10.57 0.18 -9.11
CA ALA A 38 9.91 -1.06 -9.51
C ALA A 38 8.94 -0.84 -10.69
N ARG A 39 8.20 0.27 -10.71
CA ARG A 39 7.28 0.64 -11.80
C ARG A 39 8.00 0.74 -13.14
N LYS A 40 9.19 1.34 -13.17
CA LYS A 40 10.04 1.40 -14.37
C LYS A 40 10.50 0.00 -14.80
N ARG A 41 10.80 -0.89 -13.85
CA ARG A 41 11.30 -2.23 -14.15
C ARG A 41 10.22 -3.17 -14.70
N PHE A 42 8.97 -2.95 -14.29
CA PHE A 42 7.79 -3.68 -14.74
C PHE A 42 7.02 -2.96 -15.86
N SER A 43 7.57 -1.90 -16.45
CA SER A 43 6.93 -1.20 -17.56
C SER A 43 6.72 -2.17 -18.73
N GLY A 44 5.46 -2.34 -19.16
CA GLY A 44 5.10 -3.24 -20.26
C GLY A 44 4.51 -4.58 -19.81
N LEU A 45 4.50 -4.88 -18.50
CA LEU A 45 3.71 -5.98 -17.95
C LEU A 45 2.27 -5.51 -17.70
N THR A 46 1.30 -6.37 -17.97
CA THR A 46 -0.14 -6.07 -17.85
C THR A 46 -0.77 -6.64 -16.58
N ASP A 47 -0.01 -7.43 -15.82
CA ASP A 47 -0.44 -8.20 -14.65
C ASP A 47 0.17 -7.67 -13.34
N ILE A 48 0.82 -6.50 -13.37
CA ILE A 48 1.31 -5.79 -12.18
C ILE A 48 0.82 -4.34 -12.22
N HIS A 49 0.02 -3.97 -11.22
CA HIS A 49 -0.62 -2.67 -11.13
C HIS A 49 -0.14 -1.90 -9.91
N PHE A 50 0.41 -0.71 -10.14
CA PHE A 50 0.74 0.21 -9.05
C PHE A 50 -0.44 1.18 -8.85
N VAL A 51 -1.14 1.02 -7.74
CA VAL A 51 -2.42 1.72 -7.51
C VAL A 51 -2.20 3.20 -7.29
N ARG A 52 -2.93 4.00 -8.08
CA ARG A 52 -3.10 5.42 -7.85
C ARG A 52 -4.18 5.63 -6.79
N ARG A 53 -3.78 6.20 -5.65
CA ARG A 53 -4.67 6.39 -4.49
C ARG A 53 -5.51 7.65 -4.65
N MET A 54 -6.73 7.64 -4.12
CA MET A 54 -7.51 8.87 -3.96
C MET A 54 -7.16 9.51 -2.62
N ILE A 55 -6.75 10.78 -2.64
CA ILE A 55 -6.24 11.48 -1.44
C ILE A 55 -6.88 12.85 -1.35
N THR A 56 -7.21 13.29 -0.14
CA THR A 56 -7.74 14.65 0.10
C THR A 56 -6.68 15.75 0.03
N ARG A 57 -5.60 15.51 -0.72
CA ARG A 57 -4.48 16.43 -0.90
C ARG A 57 -4.70 17.21 -2.20
N PRO A 58 -4.41 18.52 -2.25
CA PRO A 58 -4.51 19.31 -3.48
C PRO A 58 -3.57 18.79 -4.58
N LYS A 59 -4.05 18.81 -5.84
CA LYS A 59 -3.34 18.33 -7.03
C LYS A 59 -1.93 18.90 -7.21
N ASP A 60 -1.74 20.17 -6.87
CA ASP A 60 -0.49 20.90 -7.08
C ASP A 60 0.53 20.70 -5.93
N SER A 61 0.22 19.81 -4.98
CA SER A 61 1.13 19.49 -3.89
C SER A 61 2.26 18.60 -4.40
N ILE A 62 3.51 19.02 -4.21
CA ILE A 62 4.69 18.18 -4.45
C ILE A 62 4.59 16.92 -3.59
N GLY A 63 4.54 15.75 -4.21
CA GLY A 63 4.38 14.46 -3.54
C GLY A 63 4.16 13.31 -4.52
N GLU A 64 3.51 12.26 -4.04
CA GLU A 64 3.17 11.06 -4.80
C GLU A 64 2.16 11.31 -5.94
N ASP A 65 2.19 10.46 -6.97
CA ASP A 65 1.13 10.39 -7.97
C ASP A 65 -0.16 9.84 -7.32
N HIS A 66 -1.15 10.72 -7.18
CA HIS A 66 -2.43 10.43 -6.57
C HIS A 66 -3.56 11.12 -7.32
N GLU A 67 -4.78 10.64 -7.10
CA GLU A 67 -6.01 11.28 -7.51
C GLU A 67 -6.49 12.24 -6.41
N PRO A 68 -6.44 13.56 -6.64
CA PRO A 68 -6.87 14.54 -5.65
C PRO A 68 -8.40 14.59 -5.59
N VAL A 69 -8.95 14.50 -4.37
CA VAL A 69 -10.39 14.66 -4.10
C VAL A 69 -10.62 15.66 -2.98
N THR A 70 -11.80 16.26 -2.90
CA THR A 70 -12.16 17.09 -1.74
C THR A 70 -12.47 16.20 -0.54
N ALA A 71 -12.44 16.76 0.68
CA ALA A 71 -12.87 16.03 1.87
C ALA A 71 -14.33 15.55 1.76
N GLU A 72 -15.23 16.38 1.26
CA GLU A 72 -16.65 16.04 1.07
C GLU A 72 -16.85 14.90 0.05
N THR A 73 -16.13 14.95 -1.07
CA THR A 73 -16.14 13.88 -2.07
C THR A 73 -15.59 12.59 -1.48
N PHE A 74 -14.49 12.66 -0.72
CA PHE A 74 -13.89 11.49 -0.09
C PHE A 74 -14.86 10.81 0.89
N GLU A 75 -15.53 11.57 1.75
CA GLU A 75 -16.54 11.02 2.68
C GLU A 75 -17.72 10.38 1.93
N THR A 76 -18.13 10.98 0.81
CA THR A 76 -19.19 10.43 -0.04
C THR A 76 -18.79 9.10 -0.66
N LEU A 77 -17.57 9.01 -1.22
CA LEU A 77 -17.00 7.80 -1.79
C LEU A 77 -16.82 6.69 -0.74
N ALA A 78 -16.37 7.04 0.47
CA ALA A 78 -16.25 6.10 1.57
C ALA A 78 -17.61 5.51 1.97
N ARG A 79 -18.65 6.34 2.11
CA ARG A 79 -20.01 5.88 2.42
C ARG A 79 -20.65 5.04 1.31
N SER A 80 -20.27 5.27 0.05
CA SER A 80 -20.81 4.53 -1.09
C SER A 80 -20.09 3.23 -1.39
N GLY A 81 -19.07 2.85 -0.60
CA GLY A 81 -18.27 1.64 -0.84
C GLY A 81 -17.31 1.75 -2.04
N ALA A 82 -16.93 2.96 -2.45
CA ALA A 82 -16.03 3.16 -3.59
C ALA A 82 -14.56 2.84 -3.27
N PHE A 83 -14.22 2.55 -2.01
CA PHE A 83 -12.90 2.16 -1.57
C PHE A 83 -12.86 0.72 -1.08
N ALA A 84 -11.86 -0.04 -1.51
CA ALA A 84 -11.51 -1.32 -0.91
C ALA A 84 -10.96 -1.12 0.51
N VAL A 85 -10.11 -0.09 0.68
CA VAL A 85 -9.55 0.33 1.98
C VAL A 85 -9.46 1.84 2.01
N HIS A 86 -9.85 2.46 3.12
CA HIS A 86 -9.63 3.89 3.34
C HIS A 86 -9.23 4.19 4.79
N TRP A 87 -8.45 5.24 5.01
CA TRP A 87 -8.03 5.69 6.34
C TRP A 87 -7.78 7.19 6.37
N LYS A 88 -7.63 7.74 7.58
CA LYS A 88 -7.23 9.13 7.81
C LYS A 88 -5.87 9.18 8.49
N ALA A 89 -4.99 10.07 8.03
CA ALA A 89 -3.69 10.32 8.66
C ALA A 89 -3.23 11.75 8.37
N HIS A 90 -2.64 12.42 9.38
CA HIS A 90 -2.12 13.78 9.25
C HIS A 90 -3.13 14.79 8.64
N GLY A 91 -4.40 14.69 9.02
CA GLY A 91 -5.47 15.56 8.49
C GLY A 91 -5.89 15.29 7.05
N LEU A 92 -5.40 14.22 6.43
CA LEU A 92 -5.75 13.80 5.07
C LEU A 92 -6.49 12.46 5.08
N GLY A 93 -7.41 12.28 4.13
CA GLY A 93 -8.01 10.99 3.78
C GLY A 93 -7.23 10.31 2.67
N TYR A 94 -7.09 8.99 2.76
CA TYR A 94 -6.42 8.14 1.78
C TYR A 94 -7.33 6.96 1.45
N GLY A 95 -7.55 6.70 0.17
CA GLY A 95 -8.44 5.66 -0.32
C GLY A 95 -7.79 4.84 -1.42
N ILE A 96 -7.87 3.51 -1.27
CA ILE A 96 -7.58 2.54 -2.32
C ILE A 96 -8.89 2.26 -3.05
N PRO A 97 -9.01 2.56 -4.36
CA PRO A 97 -10.26 2.35 -5.11
C PRO A 97 -10.73 0.90 -5.04
N ALA A 98 -12.04 0.67 -5.02
CA ALA A 98 -12.61 -0.68 -5.05
C ALA A 98 -12.31 -1.43 -6.36
N SER A 99 -11.99 -0.71 -7.46
CA SER A 99 -11.62 -1.30 -8.74
C SER A 99 -10.40 -2.21 -8.70
N VAL A 100 -9.58 -2.14 -7.64
CA VAL A 100 -8.46 -3.10 -7.43
C VAL A 100 -8.95 -4.54 -7.32
N HIS A 101 -10.21 -4.78 -6.94
CA HIS A 101 -10.78 -6.12 -6.90
C HIS A 101 -10.87 -6.76 -8.29
N ASP A 102 -11.06 -5.95 -9.34
CA ASP A 102 -11.10 -6.45 -10.73
C ASP A 102 -9.73 -6.97 -11.16
N ASP A 103 -8.65 -6.25 -10.81
CA ASP A 103 -7.27 -6.68 -11.05
C ASP A 103 -6.93 -7.97 -10.28
N LEU A 104 -7.36 -8.06 -9.02
CA LEU A 104 -7.14 -9.24 -8.20
C LEU A 104 -7.92 -10.46 -8.71
N ALA A 105 -9.15 -10.26 -9.21
CA ALA A 105 -9.95 -11.30 -9.83
C ALA A 105 -9.31 -11.83 -11.12
N ALA A 106 -8.61 -10.96 -11.86
CA ALA A 106 -7.85 -11.33 -13.06
C ALA A 106 -6.52 -12.06 -12.76
N GLY A 107 -6.15 -12.24 -11.48
CA GLY A 107 -4.89 -12.89 -11.11
C GLY A 107 -3.70 -11.94 -11.01
N HIS A 108 -3.92 -10.63 -11.08
CA HIS A 108 -2.84 -9.66 -11.11
C HIS A 108 -2.27 -9.35 -9.71
N ILE A 109 -1.05 -8.84 -9.69
CA ILE A 109 -0.46 -8.24 -8.49
C ILE A 109 -0.84 -6.76 -8.43
N VAL A 110 -1.35 -6.34 -7.28
CA VAL A 110 -1.69 -4.95 -6.99
C VAL A 110 -0.76 -4.41 -5.91
N ILE A 111 0.03 -3.39 -6.24
CA ILE A 111 1.00 -2.76 -5.33
C ILE A 111 0.46 -1.42 -4.85
N VAL A 112 0.33 -1.26 -3.55
CA VAL A 112 -0.26 -0.07 -2.91
C VAL A 112 0.73 0.61 -1.97
N ASN A 113 0.76 1.94 -2.00
CA ASN A 113 1.42 2.71 -0.94
C ASN A 113 0.49 2.73 0.28
N GLY A 114 0.83 1.97 1.31
CA GLY A 114 0.00 1.75 2.49
C GLY A 114 0.43 2.59 3.70
N SER A 115 -0.32 2.41 4.80
CA SER A 115 0.03 2.90 6.13
C SER A 115 0.00 1.74 7.12
N ARG A 116 0.92 1.73 8.09
CA ARG A 116 0.90 0.74 9.19
C ARG A 116 -0.43 0.79 9.95
N SER A 117 -0.97 1.99 10.16
CA SER A 117 -2.25 2.22 10.83
C SER A 117 -3.47 1.68 10.08
N ALA A 118 -3.32 1.31 8.80
CA ALA A 118 -4.40 0.78 7.97
C ALA A 118 -4.26 -0.74 7.74
N LEU A 119 -3.21 -1.38 8.26
CA LEU A 119 -2.91 -2.78 7.96
C LEU A 119 -4.03 -3.76 8.36
N ASP A 120 -4.75 -3.49 9.44
CA ASP A 120 -5.93 -4.29 9.80
C ASP A 120 -7.05 -4.18 8.77
N ALA A 121 -7.26 -2.99 8.20
CA ALA A 121 -8.23 -2.80 7.12
C ALA A 121 -7.76 -3.50 5.84
N PHE A 122 -6.46 -3.44 5.52
CA PHE A 122 -5.88 -4.20 4.40
C PHE A 122 -6.06 -5.71 4.59
N ARG A 123 -5.77 -6.24 5.78
CA ARG A 123 -5.94 -7.66 6.12
C ARG A 123 -7.39 -8.11 5.97
N THR A 124 -8.33 -7.27 6.38
CA THR A 124 -9.76 -7.54 6.26
C THR A 124 -10.24 -7.52 4.81
N ALA A 125 -9.75 -6.58 4.00
CA ALA A 125 -10.17 -6.42 2.61
C ALA A 125 -9.49 -7.42 1.65
N PHE A 126 -8.28 -7.89 1.98
CA PHE A 126 -7.45 -8.68 1.06
C PHE A 126 -6.92 -9.96 1.72
N PRO A 127 -7.50 -11.13 1.39
CA PRO A 127 -7.04 -12.41 1.94
C PRO A 127 -5.60 -12.79 1.57
N ARG A 128 -5.14 -12.39 0.37
CA ARG A 128 -3.76 -12.57 -0.10
C ARG A 128 -3.01 -11.24 -0.02
N LEU A 129 -2.51 -10.93 1.16
CA LEU A 129 -1.77 -9.70 1.45
C LEU A 129 -0.32 -10.01 1.82
N LEU A 130 0.62 -9.40 1.09
CA LEU A 130 2.01 -9.26 1.48
C LEU A 130 2.26 -7.84 1.96
N VAL A 131 2.85 -7.68 3.14
CA VAL A 131 3.29 -6.37 3.64
C VAL A 131 4.77 -6.21 3.38
N ILE A 132 5.15 -5.17 2.67
CA ILE A 132 6.55 -4.76 2.55
C ILE A 132 6.80 -3.59 3.49
N ASN A 133 7.53 -3.85 4.56
CA ASN A 133 7.95 -2.84 5.51
C ASN A 133 9.28 -2.21 5.09
N VAL A 134 9.23 -0.99 4.59
CA VAL A 134 10.44 -0.23 4.26
C VAL A 134 10.95 0.47 5.52
N THR A 135 12.23 0.27 5.83
CA THR A 135 12.94 0.92 6.94
C THR A 135 14.12 1.74 6.41
N ALA A 136 14.63 2.63 7.26
CA ALA A 136 15.92 3.29 7.06
C ALA A 136 16.44 3.71 8.43
N HIS A 137 17.75 3.84 8.57
CA HIS A 137 18.36 4.28 9.80
C HIS A 137 17.87 5.70 10.18
N PRO A 138 17.68 6.00 11.48
CA PRO A 138 17.18 7.30 11.93
C PRO A 138 17.98 8.49 11.38
N GLU A 139 19.31 8.38 11.31
CA GLU A 139 20.18 9.43 10.77
C GLU A 139 19.96 9.68 9.27
N VAL A 140 19.60 8.64 8.51
CA VAL A 140 19.28 8.77 7.08
C VAL A 140 17.92 9.42 6.90
N LEU A 141 16.92 9.01 7.70
CA LEU A 141 15.60 9.62 7.72
C LEU A 141 15.67 11.11 8.10
N ALA A 142 16.42 11.45 9.14
CA ALA A 142 16.63 12.83 9.58
C ALA A 142 17.23 13.70 8.47
N LYS A 143 18.28 13.21 7.80
CA LYS A 143 18.90 13.89 6.65
C LYS A 143 17.90 14.11 5.50
N ARG A 144 17.13 13.08 5.14
CA ARG A 144 16.13 13.15 4.06
C ARG A 144 14.98 14.10 4.37
N LEU A 145 14.49 14.10 5.62
CA LEU A 145 13.44 15.02 6.05
C LEU A 145 13.95 16.46 6.09
N SER A 146 15.16 16.68 6.63
CA SER A 146 15.81 18.00 6.67
C SER A 146 16.02 18.58 5.27
N ALA A 147 16.48 17.76 4.30
CA ALA A 147 16.72 18.18 2.92
C ALA A 147 15.46 18.65 2.18
N ARG A 148 14.26 18.29 2.65
CA ARG A 148 12.99 18.75 2.06
C ARG A 148 12.68 20.21 2.44
N GLY A 149 13.26 20.71 3.54
CA GLY A 149 13.12 22.10 3.99
C GLY A 149 11.73 22.50 4.48
N ARG A 150 10.85 21.54 4.81
CA ARG A 150 9.44 21.81 5.18
C ARG A 150 9.13 21.63 6.67
N GLU A 151 10.12 21.21 7.45
CA GLU A 151 9.92 20.69 8.81
C GLU A 151 10.96 21.29 9.75
N THR A 152 10.55 21.59 10.98
CA THR A 152 11.48 21.98 12.04
C THR A 152 12.22 20.76 12.58
N ALA A 153 13.34 20.97 13.29
CA ALA A 153 14.05 19.87 13.95
C ALA A 153 13.13 19.08 14.92
N ALA A 154 12.25 19.79 15.63
CA ALA A 154 11.26 19.18 16.53
C ALA A 154 10.22 18.33 15.77
N ASP A 155 9.77 18.77 14.59
CA ASP A 155 8.87 17.98 13.73
C ASP A 155 9.53 16.69 13.24
N ILE A 156 10.82 16.77 12.90
CA ILE A 156 11.62 15.62 12.45
C ILE A 156 11.79 14.61 13.59
N GLU A 157 12.18 15.04 14.79
CA GLU A 157 12.28 14.15 15.96
C GLU A 157 10.93 13.49 16.28
N ALA A 158 9.84 14.26 16.32
CA ALA A 158 8.51 13.70 16.56
C ALA A 158 8.09 12.69 15.48
N ARG A 159 8.54 12.84 14.24
CA ARG A 159 8.30 11.87 13.16
C ARG A 159 9.15 10.61 13.31
N LEU A 160 10.42 10.75 13.72
CA LEU A 160 11.29 9.60 13.98
C LEU A 160 10.77 8.77 15.16
N ALA A 161 10.26 9.40 16.22
CA ALA A 161 9.68 8.73 17.38
C ALA A 161 8.38 7.96 17.07
N ARG A 162 7.64 8.34 16.01
CA ARG A 162 6.46 7.59 15.53
C ARG A 162 6.81 6.47 14.54
N ALA A 163 8.05 6.43 14.03
CA ALA A 163 8.49 5.40 13.09
C ALA A 163 8.56 3.98 13.71
N THR A 164 8.42 3.89 15.02
CA THR A 164 8.51 2.67 15.84
C THR A 164 7.16 2.00 16.11
N ASP A 165 6.04 2.47 15.53
CA ASP A 165 4.77 1.76 15.66
C ASP A 165 4.93 0.31 15.18
N PRO A 166 4.64 -0.69 16.04
CA PRO A 166 4.89 -2.08 15.73
C PRO A 166 4.00 -2.55 14.58
N LEU A 167 4.52 -3.49 13.81
CA LEU A 167 3.71 -4.21 12.83
C LEU A 167 2.97 -5.36 13.53
N PRO A 168 1.77 -5.72 13.08
CA PRO A 168 1.09 -6.91 13.59
C PRO A 168 1.95 -8.16 13.36
N GLU A 169 2.13 -8.98 14.39
CA GLU A 169 3.00 -10.18 14.36
C GLU A 169 2.44 -11.31 13.48
N ASP A 170 1.12 -11.31 13.22
CA ASP A 170 0.40 -12.34 12.47
C ASP A 170 0.37 -12.08 10.94
N MET A 171 1.04 -11.04 10.46
CA MET A 171 1.06 -10.70 9.03
C MET A 171 2.28 -11.24 8.31
N HIS A 172 2.10 -11.59 7.04
CA HIS A 172 3.23 -11.88 6.16
C HIS A 172 3.97 -10.57 5.82
N VAL A 173 5.06 -10.30 6.54
CA VAL A 173 5.87 -9.09 6.40
C VAL A 173 7.25 -9.42 5.85
N VAL A 174 7.67 -8.71 4.80
CA VAL A 174 9.07 -8.66 4.34
C VAL A 174 9.62 -7.26 4.59
N THR A 175 10.78 -7.16 5.24
CA THR A 175 11.43 -5.88 5.52
C THR A 175 12.49 -5.55 4.47
N ILE A 176 12.49 -4.31 3.98
CA ILE A 176 13.50 -3.77 3.06
C ILE A 176 14.18 -2.58 3.74
N ASP A 177 15.49 -2.67 3.95
CA ASP A 177 16.29 -1.54 4.40
C ASP A 177 16.65 -0.62 3.21
N ASN A 178 16.23 0.64 3.31
CA ASN A 178 16.52 1.70 2.35
C ASN A 178 17.44 2.78 2.93
N SER A 179 18.37 2.40 3.81
CA SER A 179 19.41 3.27 4.36
C SER A 179 20.51 3.60 3.36
N GLY A 180 20.81 2.66 2.45
CA GLY A 180 21.88 2.75 1.47
C GLY A 180 21.43 3.25 0.09
N ASP A 181 22.04 2.68 -0.95
CA ASP A 181 21.71 2.96 -2.35
C ASP A 181 20.29 2.49 -2.68
N LEU A 182 19.47 3.41 -3.23
CA LEU A 182 18.11 3.15 -3.68
C LEU A 182 18.03 1.96 -4.65
N ALA A 183 19.03 1.77 -5.50
CA ALA A 183 19.05 0.68 -6.48
C ALA A 183 19.15 -0.71 -5.81
N VAL A 184 19.78 -0.82 -4.64
CA VAL A 184 19.87 -2.08 -3.89
C VAL A 184 18.49 -2.44 -3.34
N ALA A 185 17.86 -1.51 -2.61
CA ALA A 185 16.52 -1.70 -2.07
C ALA A 185 15.47 -1.86 -3.18
N GLY A 186 15.62 -1.13 -4.29
CA GLY A 186 14.75 -1.22 -5.46
C GLY A 186 14.82 -2.58 -6.15
N ARG A 187 16.03 -3.15 -6.33
CA ARG A 187 16.18 -4.53 -6.83
C ARG A 187 15.54 -5.54 -5.89
N ARG A 188 15.73 -5.38 -4.57
CA ARG A 188 15.09 -6.27 -3.59
C ARG A 188 13.56 -6.24 -3.70
N LEU A 189 12.96 -5.06 -3.88
CA LEU A 189 11.52 -4.94 -4.13
C LEU A 189 11.09 -5.67 -5.40
N VAL A 190 11.85 -5.51 -6.50
CA VAL A 190 11.58 -6.22 -7.76
C VAL A 190 11.63 -7.74 -7.57
N ASP A 191 12.67 -8.27 -6.91
CA ASP A 191 12.82 -9.71 -6.69
C ASP A 191 11.63 -10.29 -5.88
N ILE A 192 11.15 -9.55 -4.87
CA ILE A 192 9.99 -9.94 -4.07
C ILE A 192 8.71 -9.99 -4.92
N VAL A 193 8.50 -8.97 -5.77
CA VAL A 193 7.34 -8.91 -6.66
C VAL A 193 7.40 -10.03 -7.70
N GLU A 194 8.57 -10.31 -8.29
CA GLU A 194 8.76 -11.41 -9.25
C GLU A 194 8.55 -12.78 -8.60
N GLY A 195 9.02 -12.96 -7.37
CA GLY A 195 8.76 -14.17 -6.57
C GLY A 195 7.27 -14.39 -6.37
N LEU A 196 6.55 -13.39 -5.86
CA LEU A 196 5.10 -13.47 -5.66
C LEU A 196 4.35 -13.70 -6.98
N ARG A 197 4.83 -13.10 -8.08
CA ARG A 197 4.25 -13.26 -9.41
C ARG A 197 4.31 -14.69 -9.91
N SER A 198 5.34 -15.45 -9.52
CA SER A 198 5.45 -16.85 -9.89
C SER A 198 4.50 -17.79 -9.12
N GLU A 199 3.83 -17.27 -8.07
CA GLU A 199 2.91 -18.00 -7.20
C GLU A 199 1.42 -17.68 -7.46
N VAL A 200 1.13 -16.75 -8.37
CA VAL A 200 -0.24 -16.32 -8.76
C VAL A 200 -0.55 -16.79 -10.18
#